data_AF-A0A2E4QQ96-F1
#
_entry.id   AF-A0A2E4QQ96-F1
#
_cell.length_a   1.000
_cell.length_b   1.000
_cell.length_c   1.000
_cell.angle_alpha   90.00
_cell.angle_beta   90.00
_cell.angle_gamma   90.00
#
_symmetry.space_group_name_H-M   'P 1'
#
loop_
_entity.id
_entity.type
_entity.pdbx_description
1 polymer ?
#
loop_
_entity_poly.entity_id
_entity_poly.type
_entity_poly.pdbx_seq_one_letter_code
_entity_poly.pdbx_strand_id
1 'polypeptide(L)'
;MLRTYLMACIATLFLMPAAMASEPWGNEYSDKRAFCRMQSVQQVSRKTPEEMALAEALNRCTATCRQAADLTRTKADPLATRQAVDICERDFNALPPEIRALYGAPPPPEPGVDLTPTQLRDRSTECQALAIQYPHLSSHRTLPAFANCAQICGLAADQLETSNPRADKTIQRCDNQYLGAKARIGN
;
A
#
# COMPACT_ATOMS: atom_id res chain seq x y z
N MET A 1 12.57 45.04 54.93
CA MET A 1 11.10 45.01 54.87
C MET A 1 10.73 44.61 53.43
N LEU A 2 10.59 43.33 53.07
CA LEU A 2 9.53 42.35 53.38
C LEU A 2 8.17 42.68 52.72
N ARG A 3 7.89 42.05 51.56
CA ARG A 3 6.62 41.41 51.11
C ARG A 3 6.65 41.17 49.58
N THR A 4 6.95 39.98 49.06
CA THR A 4 6.10 38.81 48.72
C THR A 4 5.03 39.00 47.61
N TYR A 5 4.89 37.91 46.83
CA TYR A 5 3.89 37.50 45.83
C TYR A 5 4.17 37.84 44.36
N LEU A 6 3.90 37.01 43.37
CA LEU A 6 3.82 35.55 43.17
C LEU A 6 3.55 35.38 41.66
N MET A 7 4.15 34.36 41.03
CA MET A 7 3.67 33.60 39.86
C MET A 7 2.97 34.29 38.66
N ALA A 8 3.51 34.06 37.45
CA ALA A 8 2.88 33.13 36.51
C ALA A 8 3.85 32.78 35.36
N CYS A 9 4.46 31.60 35.44
CA CYS A 9 5.09 30.93 34.31
C CYS A 9 3.99 30.53 33.32
N ILE A 10 3.95 31.14 32.13
CA ILE A 10 3.18 30.59 31.01
C ILE A 10 4.07 29.53 30.35
N ALA A 11 3.97 28.32 30.88
CA ALA A 11 4.35 27.12 30.17
C ALA A 11 3.33 26.92 29.04
N THR A 12 3.65 27.36 27.82
CA THR A 12 2.93 26.91 26.63
C THR A 12 3.25 25.45 26.42
N LEU A 13 2.42 24.61 27.03
CA LEU A 13 2.07 23.27 26.59
C LEU A 13 1.64 23.35 25.12
N PHE A 14 2.59 23.22 24.19
CA PHE A 14 2.23 22.71 22.88
C PHE A 14 1.99 21.22 23.04
N LEU A 15 0.72 20.95 23.32
CA LEU A 15 0.07 19.66 23.17
C LEU A 15 0.58 19.00 21.89
N MET A 16 1.22 17.85 22.09
CA MET A 16 1.41 16.84 21.06
C MET A 16 0.10 16.67 20.29
N PRO A 17 0.08 16.76 18.94
CA PRO A 17 -1.02 16.18 18.22
C PRO A 17 -0.98 14.68 18.51
N ALA A 18 -2.05 14.23 19.15
CA ALA A 18 -2.33 12.87 19.50
C ALA A 18 -1.94 11.95 18.35
N ALA A 19 -1.26 10.86 18.68
CA ALA A 19 -1.25 9.66 17.88
C ALA A 19 -2.67 9.47 17.34
N MET A 20 -2.81 9.61 16.02
CA MET A 20 -4.03 9.22 15.35
C MET A 20 -4.09 7.71 15.50
N ALA A 21 -4.72 7.28 16.59
CA ALA A 21 -5.25 5.95 16.74
C ALA A 21 -6.24 5.76 15.58
N SER A 22 -5.74 5.20 14.49
CA SER A 22 -6.60 4.53 13.53
C SER A 22 -7.32 3.44 14.32
N GLU A 23 -8.62 3.63 14.58
CA GLU A 23 -9.43 2.57 15.18
C GLU A 23 -9.31 1.32 14.28
N PRO A 24 -8.84 0.19 14.83
CA PRO A 24 -8.36 -0.93 14.05
C PRO A 24 -9.55 -1.78 13.60
N TRP A 25 -10.00 -1.58 12.37
CA TRP A 25 -10.81 -2.60 11.69
C TRP A 25 -9.88 -3.70 11.17
N GLY A 26 -9.29 -4.44 12.09
CA GLY A 26 -8.42 -5.58 11.82
C GLY A 26 -8.00 -6.22 13.13
N ASN A 27 -8.29 -7.52 13.32
CA ASN A 27 -7.51 -8.25 14.31
C ASN A 27 -6.05 -8.28 13.84
N GLU A 28 -5.08 -8.30 14.76
CA GLU A 28 -3.64 -8.28 14.46
C GLU A 28 -3.24 -9.25 13.34
N TYR A 29 -3.90 -10.41 13.27
CA TYR A 29 -3.67 -11.43 12.25
C TYR A 29 -4.16 -11.04 10.85
N SER A 30 -5.21 -10.21 10.74
CA SER A 30 -5.63 -9.60 9.49
C SER A 30 -4.58 -8.63 8.95
N ASP A 31 -3.91 -7.90 9.85
CA ASP A 31 -2.85 -6.95 9.48
C ASP A 31 -1.59 -7.70 9.04
N LYS A 32 -1.18 -8.74 9.78
CA LYS A 32 -0.09 -9.65 9.38
C LYS A 32 -0.36 -10.31 8.04
N ARG A 33 -1.59 -10.77 7.80
CA ARG A 33 -2.03 -11.30 6.50
C ARG A 33 -1.88 -10.28 5.39
N ALA A 34 -2.36 -9.06 5.60
CA ALA A 34 -2.31 -7.99 4.60
C ALA A 34 -0.86 -7.63 4.24
N PHE A 35 -0.01 -7.52 5.26
CA PHE A 35 1.43 -7.34 5.11
C PHE A 35 2.07 -8.44 4.28
N CYS A 36 1.89 -9.72 4.66
CA CYS A 36 2.49 -10.85 3.97
C CYS A 36 2.04 -10.95 2.50
N ARG A 37 0.77 -10.61 2.21
CA ARG A 37 0.25 -10.54 0.85
C ARG A 37 0.86 -9.41 0.04
N MET A 38 1.02 -8.22 0.64
CA MET A 38 1.62 -7.07 -0.05
C MET A 38 3.07 -7.37 -0.44
N GLN A 39 3.83 -7.91 0.51
CA GLN A 39 5.21 -8.33 0.26
C GLN A 39 5.27 -9.42 -0.80
N SER A 40 4.36 -10.41 -0.81
CA SER A 40 4.38 -11.46 -1.83
C SER A 40 4.11 -10.93 -3.23
N VAL A 41 3.24 -9.92 -3.38
CA VAL A 41 2.97 -9.25 -4.67
C VAL A 41 4.18 -8.46 -5.17
N GLN A 42 4.93 -7.81 -4.28
CA GLN A 42 6.18 -7.12 -4.64
C GLN A 42 7.26 -8.11 -5.13
N GLN A 43 7.18 -9.37 -4.73
CA GLN A 43 8.08 -10.45 -5.14
C GLN A 43 7.67 -11.18 -6.44
N VAL A 44 6.67 -10.70 -7.21
CA VAL A 44 6.15 -11.42 -8.40
C VAL A 44 7.11 -11.40 -9.61
N SER A 45 8.14 -10.55 -9.62
CA SER A 45 9.15 -10.52 -10.69
C SER A 45 10.43 -11.23 -10.27
N ARG A 46 10.46 -12.56 -10.21
CA ARG A 46 11.63 -13.27 -9.63
C ARG A 46 12.15 -14.45 -10.44
N LYS A 47 13.49 -14.57 -10.46
CA LYS A 47 14.28 -15.51 -11.29
C LYS A 47 15.23 -16.39 -10.47
N THR A 48 15.46 -16.12 -9.18
CA THR A 48 16.41 -16.89 -8.35
C THR A 48 15.72 -17.82 -7.33
N PRO A 49 16.38 -18.90 -6.86
CA PRO A 49 15.79 -19.85 -5.90
C PRO A 49 15.47 -19.25 -4.53
N GLU A 50 16.32 -18.35 -4.02
CA GLU A 50 16.12 -17.66 -2.74
C GLU A 50 14.90 -16.75 -2.79
N GLU A 51 14.71 -16.12 -3.93
CA GLU A 51 13.61 -15.23 -4.20
C GLU A 51 12.26 -15.96 -4.25
N MET A 52 12.23 -17.17 -4.81
CA MET A 52 11.08 -18.09 -4.79
C MET A 52 10.78 -18.60 -3.38
N ALA A 53 11.81 -18.99 -2.62
CA ALA A 53 11.64 -19.48 -1.24
C ALA A 53 11.01 -18.41 -0.33
N LEU A 54 11.39 -17.13 -0.52
CA LEU A 54 10.76 -16.02 0.19
C LEU A 54 9.29 -15.82 -0.22
N ALA A 55 8.98 -15.90 -1.52
CA ALA A 55 7.60 -15.77 -1.99
C ALA A 55 6.70 -16.89 -1.43
N GLU A 56 7.20 -18.12 -1.35
CA GLU A 56 6.51 -19.23 -0.70
C GLU A 56 6.31 -18.99 0.81
N ALA A 57 7.32 -18.50 1.51
CA ALA A 57 7.21 -18.17 2.93
C ALA A 57 6.15 -17.09 3.18
N LEU A 58 6.11 -16.05 2.34
CA LEU A 58 5.11 -14.98 2.40
C LEU A 58 3.69 -15.49 2.08
N ASN A 59 3.56 -16.42 1.13
CA ASN A 59 2.28 -17.06 0.83
C ASN A 59 1.78 -17.94 1.99
N ARG A 60 2.68 -18.70 2.64
CA ARG A 60 2.35 -19.46 3.86
C ARG A 60 1.87 -18.55 4.98
N CYS A 61 2.63 -17.49 5.28
CA CYS A 61 2.22 -16.47 6.25
C CYS A 61 0.82 -15.90 5.93
N THR A 62 0.55 -15.59 4.66
CA THR A 62 -0.76 -15.08 4.23
C THR A 62 -1.89 -16.07 4.54
N ALA A 63 -1.68 -17.36 4.28
CA ALA A 63 -2.69 -18.38 4.50
C ALA A 63 -2.96 -18.63 5.99
N THR A 64 -1.91 -18.76 6.81
CA THR A 64 -2.05 -19.09 8.23
C THR A 64 -2.56 -17.92 9.05
N CYS A 65 -2.13 -16.69 8.75
CA CYS A 65 -2.69 -15.49 9.39
C CYS A 65 -4.12 -15.20 8.96
N ARG A 66 -4.55 -15.60 7.75
CA ARG A 66 -5.98 -15.60 7.38
C ARG A 66 -6.79 -16.54 8.26
N GLN A 67 -6.31 -17.76 8.47
CA GLN A 67 -7.00 -18.74 9.31
C GLN A 67 -7.12 -18.26 10.76
N ALA A 68 -6.05 -17.72 11.32
CA ALA A 68 -6.05 -17.10 12.66
C ALA A 68 -7.05 -15.93 12.74
N ALA A 69 -7.06 -15.05 11.73
CA ALA A 69 -7.99 -13.93 11.66
C ALA A 69 -9.45 -14.39 11.57
N ASP A 70 -9.74 -15.40 10.74
CA ASP A 70 -11.07 -15.94 10.55
C ASP A 70 -11.59 -16.61 11.84
N LEU A 71 -10.77 -17.43 12.52
CA LEU A 71 -11.15 -18.09 13.78
C LEU A 71 -11.30 -17.11 14.95
N THR A 72 -10.42 -16.11 15.05
CA THR A 72 -10.52 -15.05 16.06
C THR A 72 -11.81 -14.24 15.86
N ARG A 73 -12.18 -13.94 14.61
CA ARG A 73 -13.40 -13.20 14.30
C ARG A 73 -14.66 -14.00 14.60
N THR A 74 -14.69 -15.28 14.27
CA THR A 74 -15.87 -16.14 14.48
C THR A 74 -16.02 -16.60 15.93
N LYS A 75 -15.08 -16.26 16.82
CA LYS A 75 -15.01 -16.75 18.21
C LYS A 75 -15.13 -18.28 18.23
N ALA A 76 -14.41 -18.93 17.32
CA ALA A 76 -14.36 -20.38 17.22
C ALA A 76 -13.78 -21.01 18.50
N ASP A 77 -13.71 -22.33 18.50
CA ASP A 77 -13.13 -23.10 19.60
C ASP A 77 -11.80 -22.46 20.11
N PRO A 78 -11.64 -22.24 21.43
CA PRO A 78 -10.46 -21.56 21.98
C PRO A 78 -9.14 -22.27 21.70
N LEU A 79 -9.14 -23.62 21.65
CA LEU A 79 -7.93 -24.40 21.38
C LEU A 79 -7.55 -24.27 19.90
N ALA A 80 -8.52 -24.41 18.99
CA ALA A 80 -8.31 -24.23 17.56
C ALA A 80 -7.85 -22.80 17.22
N THR A 81 -8.42 -21.80 17.89
CA THR A 81 -8.03 -20.39 17.72
C THR A 81 -6.59 -20.17 18.17
N ARG A 82 -6.19 -20.67 19.35
CA ARG A 82 -4.80 -20.57 19.84
C ARG A 82 -3.81 -21.24 18.91
N GLN A 83 -4.11 -22.45 18.44
CA GLN A 83 -3.24 -23.15 17.50
C GLN A 83 -3.06 -22.37 16.19
N ALA A 84 -4.13 -21.80 15.64
CA ALA A 84 -4.03 -21.00 14.43
C ALA A 84 -3.22 -19.72 14.64
N VAL A 85 -3.37 -19.07 15.80
CA VAL A 85 -2.56 -17.93 16.22
C VAL A 85 -1.08 -18.31 16.31
N ASP A 86 -0.74 -19.39 17.03
CA ASP A 86 0.65 -19.84 17.19
C ASP A 86 1.30 -20.17 15.84
N ILE A 87 0.53 -20.77 14.92
CA ILE A 87 0.97 -21.06 13.56
C ILE A 87 1.24 -19.76 12.78
N CYS A 88 0.33 -18.78 12.82
CA CYS A 88 0.54 -17.48 12.18
C CYS A 88 1.79 -16.78 12.74
N GLU A 89 1.95 -16.74 14.07
CA GLU A 89 3.13 -16.14 14.71
C GLU A 89 4.42 -16.83 14.30
N ARG A 90 4.44 -18.16 14.28
CA ARG A 90 5.62 -18.92 13.87
C ARG A 90 5.99 -18.63 12.42
N ASP A 91 5.01 -18.67 11.51
CA ASP A 91 5.25 -18.47 10.09
C ASP A 91 5.63 -17.02 9.79
N PHE A 92 5.02 -16.05 10.49
CA PHE A 92 5.42 -14.66 10.44
C PHE A 92 6.86 -14.47 10.95
N ASN A 93 7.22 -15.08 12.08
CA ASN A 93 8.56 -14.99 12.67
C ASN A 93 9.65 -15.75 11.89
N ALA A 94 9.26 -16.68 11.02
CA ALA A 94 10.18 -17.36 10.10
C ALA A 94 10.56 -16.50 8.88
N LEU A 95 9.90 -15.36 8.66
CA LEU A 95 10.28 -14.42 7.60
C LEU A 95 11.63 -13.75 7.92
N PRO A 96 12.40 -13.36 6.89
CA PRO A 96 13.65 -12.64 7.09
C PRO A 96 13.47 -11.41 7.99
N PRO A 97 14.39 -11.14 8.93
CA PRO A 97 14.31 -9.97 9.83
C PRO A 97 14.08 -8.65 9.09
N GLU A 98 14.68 -8.49 7.92
CA GLU A 98 14.58 -7.30 7.06
C GLU A 98 13.16 -7.09 6.55
N ILE A 99 12.46 -8.19 6.23
CA ILE A 99 11.06 -8.16 5.82
C ILE A 99 10.19 -7.88 7.04
N ARG A 100 10.40 -8.58 8.17
CA ARG A 100 9.61 -8.36 9.38
C ARG A 100 9.73 -6.94 9.94
N ALA A 101 10.88 -6.29 9.78
CA ALA A 101 11.09 -4.90 10.18
C ALA A 101 10.19 -3.90 9.42
N LEU A 102 9.65 -4.29 8.26
CA LEU A 102 8.68 -3.50 7.49
C LEU A 102 7.26 -3.63 8.04
N TYR A 103 6.99 -4.60 8.92
CA TYR A 103 5.67 -4.76 9.54
C TYR A 103 5.44 -3.71 10.62
N GLY A 104 4.35 -2.95 10.50
CA GLY A 104 4.07 -1.81 11.37
C GLY A 104 4.97 -0.60 11.11
N ALA A 105 5.93 -0.70 10.17
CA ALA A 105 6.51 0.48 9.57
C ALA A 105 5.37 1.28 8.91
N PRO A 106 5.39 2.63 8.97
CA PRO A 106 4.49 3.40 8.14
C PRO A 106 4.60 2.85 6.72
N PRO A 107 3.48 2.67 6.01
CA PRO A 107 3.53 2.17 4.64
C PRO A 107 4.64 2.95 3.93
N PRO A 108 5.59 2.27 3.26
CA PRO A 108 6.55 2.99 2.43
C PRO A 108 5.72 3.93 1.57
N PRO A 109 6.09 5.23 1.46
CA PRO A 109 5.27 6.22 0.77
C PRO A 109 4.78 5.58 -0.52
N GLU A 110 3.46 5.40 -0.61
CA GLU A 110 2.87 4.56 -1.65
C GLU A 110 3.44 5.00 -3.00
N PRO A 111 3.86 4.09 -3.90
CA PRO A 111 4.07 4.48 -5.28
C PRO A 111 2.73 5.05 -5.78
N GLY A 112 2.76 6.36 -6.00
CA GLY A 112 1.67 7.27 -5.62
C GLY A 112 2.20 8.51 -4.87
N VAL A 113 3.48 8.84 -5.08
CA VAL A 113 4.16 10.03 -4.58
C VAL A 113 3.37 11.25 -4.99
N ASP A 114 2.71 11.95 -4.06
CA ASP A 114 2.30 13.36 -4.14
C ASP A 114 2.10 13.88 -5.58
N LEU A 115 1.34 13.14 -6.41
CA LEU A 115 1.32 13.42 -7.83
C LEU A 115 0.47 14.67 -7.99
N THR A 116 1.14 15.78 -8.21
CA THR A 116 0.48 17.04 -8.49
C THR A 116 -0.40 16.88 -9.73
N PRO A 117 -1.46 17.70 -9.88
CA PRO A 117 -2.25 17.72 -11.11
C PRO A 117 -1.37 17.83 -12.36
N THR A 118 -0.33 18.67 -12.32
CA THR A 118 0.65 18.82 -13.41
C THR A 118 1.33 17.51 -13.76
N GLN A 119 1.85 16.76 -12.79
CA GLN A 119 2.52 15.48 -13.05
C GLN A 119 1.55 14.42 -13.63
N LEU A 120 0.28 14.45 -13.23
CA LEU A 120 -0.75 13.58 -13.79
C LEU A 120 -1.09 13.96 -15.24
N ARG A 121 -1.11 15.26 -15.56
CA ARG A 121 -1.25 15.76 -16.95
C ARG A 121 -0.05 15.37 -17.81
N ASP A 122 1.17 15.54 -17.31
CA ASP A 122 2.39 15.19 -18.04
C ASP A 122 2.40 13.69 -18.41
N ARG A 123 2.02 12.83 -17.46
CA ARG A 123 1.85 11.39 -17.72
C ARG A 123 0.74 11.09 -18.72
N SER A 124 -0.36 11.84 -18.68
CA SER A 124 -1.44 11.73 -19.67
C SER A 124 -0.92 12.03 -21.08
N THR A 125 -0.20 13.14 -21.25
CA THR A 125 0.42 13.55 -22.52
C THR A 125 1.46 12.55 -23.00
N GLU A 126 2.32 12.03 -22.12
CA GLU A 126 3.28 11.00 -22.48
C GLU A 126 2.58 9.72 -22.96
N CYS A 127 1.53 9.28 -22.27
CA CYS A 127 0.73 8.14 -22.72
C CYS A 127 0.03 8.38 -24.06
N GLN A 128 -0.40 9.62 -24.38
CA GLN A 128 -0.92 9.96 -25.71
C GLN A 128 0.18 9.83 -26.79
N ALA A 129 1.38 10.36 -26.51
CA ALA A 129 2.50 10.27 -27.44
C ALA A 129 2.89 8.80 -27.70
N LEU A 130 2.94 7.98 -26.65
CA LEU A 130 3.24 6.55 -26.75
C LEU A 130 2.15 5.79 -27.52
N ALA A 131 0.88 6.19 -27.41
CA ALA A 131 -0.21 5.62 -28.20
C ALA A 131 -0.02 5.86 -29.71
N ILE A 132 0.51 7.02 -30.10
CA ILE A 132 0.83 7.35 -31.49
C ILE A 132 2.08 6.58 -31.95
N GLN A 133 3.10 6.49 -31.10
CA GLN A 133 4.39 5.89 -31.43
C GLN A 133 4.34 4.36 -31.51
N TYR A 134 3.57 3.72 -30.64
CA TYR A 134 3.46 2.26 -30.55
C TYR A 134 2.01 1.78 -30.76
N PRO A 135 1.44 1.98 -31.96
CA PRO A 135 0.03 1.65 -32.24
C PRO A 135 -0.26 0.14 -32.20
N HIS A 136 0.77 -0.71 -32.15
CA HIS A 136 0.67 -2.17 -32.06
C HIS A 136 0.77 -2.69 -30.62
N LEU A 137 1.39 -1.93 -29.70
CA LEU A 137 1.49 -2.27 -28.27
C LEU A 137 0.24 -1.85 -27.47
N SER A 138 -0.72 -1.21 -28.12
CA SER A 138 -2.07 -1.05 -27.61
C SER A 138 -2.85 -2.36 -27.71
N SER A 139 -2.72 -3.26 -26.74
CA SER A 139 -3.37 -4.56 -26.82
C SER A 139 -4.70 -4.63 -26.04
N HIS A 140 -5.82 -4.18 -26.64
CA HIS A 140 -7.17 -4.76 -26.42
C HIS A 140 -8.20 -4.20 -27.43
N ARG A 141 -9.07 -5.06 -27.97
CA ARG A 141 -10.07 -4.72 -29.02
C ARG A 141 -11.14 -3.68 -28.62
N THR A 142 -11.21 -3.28 -27.36
CA THR A 142 -12.22 -2.34 -26.85
C THR A 142 -11.65 -1.06 -26.23
N LEU A 143 -10.37 -1.02 -25.80
CA LEU A 143 -9.68 0.19 -25.31
C LEU A 143 -8.15 0.08 -25.53
N PRO A 144 -7.47 1.04 -26.20
CA PRO A 144 -6.02 1.00 -26.40
C PRO A 144 -5.26 1.22 -25.08
N ALA A 145 -4.26 0.39 -24.75
CA ALA A 145 -3.56 0.43 -23.44
C ALA A 145 -2.95 1.81 -23.09
N PHE A 146 -2.30 2.46 -24.04
CA PHE A 146 -1.74 3.81 -23.86
C PHE A 146 -2.81 4.91 -23.88
N ALA A 147 -3.89 4.76 -24.65
CA ALA A 147 -5.01 5.69 -24.63
C ALA A 147 -5.80 5.61 -23.32
N ASN A 148 -5.97 4.41 -22.77
CA ASN A 148 -6.57 4.18 -21.47
C ASN A 148 -5.69 4.74 -20.33
N CYS A 149 -4.37 4.59 -20.42
CA CYS A 149 -3.43 5.29 -19.53
C CYS A 149 -3.66 6.81 -19.58
N ALA A 150 -3.65 7.40 -20.79
CA ALA A 150 -3.85 8.83 -20.97
C ALA A 150 -5.17 9.31 -20.35
N GLN A 151 -6.26 8.59 -20.60
CA GLN A 151 -7.58 8.92 -20.07
C GLN A 151 -7.64 8.84 -18.54
N ILE A 152 -7.09 7.78 -17.94
CA ILE A 152 -7.12 7.59 -16.49
C ILE A 152 -6.25 8.64 -15.78
N CYS A 153 -5.09 9.00 -16.34
CA CYS A 153 -4.23 10.03 -15.77
C CYS A 153 -4.82 11.45 -15.93
N GLY A 154 -5.48 11.75 -17.05
CA GLY A 154 -6.21 13.01 -17.22
C GLY A 154 -7.35 13.14 -16.20
N LEU A 155 -8.14 12.08 -16.02
CA LEU A 155 -9.21 12.03 -15.03
C LEU A 155 -8.69 12.17 -13.59
N ALA A 156 -7.54 11.57 -13.29
CA ALA A 156 -6.89 11.71 -11.98
C ALA A 156 -6.52 13.18 -11.70
N ALA A 157 -5.97 13.88 -12.70
CA ALA A 157 -5.63 15.30 -12.59
C ALA A 157 -6.88 16.16 -12.31
N ASP A 158 -7.95 15.96 -13.10
CA ASP A 158 -9.23 16.68 -12.92
C ASP A 158 -9.82 16.46 -11.52
N GLN A 159 -9.78 15.21 -11.04
CA GLN A 159 -10.31 14.84 -9.72
C GLN A 159 -9.49 15.45 -8.58
N LEU A 160 -8.19 15.56 -8.74
CA LEU A 160 -7.32 16.18 -7.75
C LEU A 160 -7.50 17.70 -7.71
N GLU A 161 -7.61 18.36 -8.86
CA GLU A 161 -7.92 19.81 -8.96
C GLU A 161 -9.26 20.17 -8.33
N THR A 162 -10.24 19.27 -8.42
CA THR A 162 -11.58 19.47 -7.86
C THR A 162 -11.72 18.96 -6.42
N SER A 163 -10.63 18.53 -5.77
CA SER A 163 -10.64 17.96 -4.41
C SER A 163 -11.66 16.81 -4.26
N ASN A 164 -11.81 15.98 -5.28
CA ASN A 164 -12.77 14.89 -5.32
C ASN A 164 -12.33 13.75 -4.35
N PRO A 165 -13.20 13.24 -3.47
CA PRO A 165 -12.85 12.17 -2.52
C PRO A 165 -12.51 10.83 -3.17
N ARG A 166 -12.66 10.71 -4.50
CA ARG A 166 -12.26 9.52 -5.28
C ARG A 166 -10.91 9.69 -5.98
N ALA A 167 -10.24 10.84 -5.83
CA ALA A 167 -8.99 11.16 -6.51
C ALA A 167 -7.92 10.09 -6.27
N ASP A 168 -7.72 9.68 -5.02
CA ASP A 168 -6.67 8.71 -4.63
C ASP A 168 -6.77 7.38 -5.41
N LYS A 169 -7.99 6.85 -5.55
CA LYS A 169 -8.23 5.60 -6.30
C LYS A 169 -7.92 5.76 -7.79
N THR A 170 -8.20 6.94 -8.36
CA THR A 170 -7.94 7.22 -9.77
C THR A 170 -6.46 7.52 -10.01
N ILE A 171 -5.78 8.20 -9.08
CA ILE A 171 -4.33 8.43 -9.08
C ILE A 171 -3.59 7.09 -9.04
N GLN A 172 -3.97 6.18 -8.14
CA GLN A 172 -3.39 4.85 -8.06
C GLN A 172 -3.63 4.03 -9.35
N ARG A 173 -4.80 4.17 -9.98
CA ARG A 173 -5.06 3.55 -11.29
C ARG A 173 -4.18 4.17 -12.38
N CYS A 174 -3.97 5.48 -12.40
CA CYS A 174 -3.07 6.15 -13.34
C CYS A 174 -1.65 5.61 -13.18
N ASP A 175 -1.13 5.54 -11.96
CA ASP A 175 0.24 5.08 -11.70
C ASP A 175 0.46 3.65 -12.19
N ASN A 176 -0.45 2.73 -11.85
CA ASN A 176 -0.39 1.35 -12.31
C ASN A 176 -0.47 1.22 -13.85
N GLN A 177 -1.31 2.02 -14.51
CA GLN A 177 -1.42 2.00 -15.97
C GLN A 177 -0.18 2.59 -16.63
N TYR A 178 0.37 3.67 -16.09
CA TYR A 178 1.57 4.33 -16.58
C TYR A 178 2.80 3.43 -16.45
N LEU A 179 3.03 2.84 -15.28
CA LEU A 179 4.13 1.89 -15.07
C LEU A 179 3.98 0.65 -15.95
N GLY A 180 2.78 0.07 -16.02
CA GLY A 180 2.49 -1.07 -16.88
C GLY A 180 2.64 -0.75 -18.38
N ALA A 181 2.35 0.48 -18.79
CA ALA A 181 2.55 0.98 -20.15
C ALA A 181 4.06 1.09 -20.48
N LYS A 182 4.85 1.69 -19.59
CA LYS A 182 6.31 1.84 -19.76
C LYS A 182 7.03 0.49 -19.77
N ALA A 183 6.61 -0.46 -18.94
CA ALA A 183 7.20 -1.80 -18.89
C ALA A 183 7.04 -2.60 -20.22
N ARG A 184 6.01 -2.30 -21.02
CA ARG A 184 5.79 -2.94 -22.33
C ARG A 184 6.73 -2.42 -23.43
N ILE A 185 7.37 -1.27 -23.24
CA ILE A 185 8.30 -0.68 -24.21
C ILE A 185 9.72 -1.20 -23.97
N GLY A 186 10.03 -1.64 -22.74
CA GLY A 186 11.35 -2.11 -22.33
C GLY A 186 11.59 -3.63 -22.46
N ASN A 187 10.62 -4.39 -22.98
CA ASN A 187 10.74 -5.82 -23.33
C ASN A 187 10.64 -5.96 -24.85
#